data_AF-A0A842YJF0-F1
#
_entry.id   AF-A0A842YJF0-F1
#
_cell.length_a   1.000
_cell.length_b   1.000
_cell.length_c   1.000
_cell.angle_alpha   90.00
_cell.angle_beta   90.00
_cell.angle_gamma   90.00
#
_symmetry.space_group_name_H-M   'P 1'
#
loop_
_entity.id
_entity.type
_entity.pdbx_description
1 polymer ?
#
loop_
_entity_poly.entity_id
_entity_poly.type
_entity_poly.pdbx_seq_one_letter_code
_entity_poly.pdbx_strand_id
1 'polypeptide(L)'
;MKKVAGDTIKQYREKILACYGCPVGCMPWMNVPDGPYSIEGEGWWNNSSNSFCTRVDCSNPEAAIKAHLLTNQLGLDGDNASVVIAWAFEAYEKGLLTTDDTDGLELTWGN
;
A
#
# COMPACT_ATOMS: atom_id res chain seq x y z
N MET A 1 -3.52 -12.69 9.70
CA MET A 1 -4.49 -11.76 9.06
C MET A 1 -4.94 -10.56 9.90
N LYS A 2 -4.90 -10.56 11.24
CA LYS A 2 -5.31 -9.37 12.04
C LYS A 2 -4.49 -8.10 11.78
N LYS A 3 -3.22 -8.23 11.38
CA LYS A 3 -2.26 -7.11 11.26
C LYS A 3 -2.64 -6.03 10.23
N VAL A 4 -3.38 -6.39 9.18
CA VAL A 4 -3.75 -5.47 8.08
C VAL A 4 -5.25 -5.45 7.80
N ALA A 5 -6.04 -5.98 8.73
CA ALA A 5 -7.50 -5.95 8.66
C ALA A 5 -8.02 -4.51 8.83
N GLY A 6 -9.26 -4.27 8.38
CA GLY A 6 -9.89 -2.95 8.44
C GLY A 6 -9.88 -2.31 9.83
N ASP A 7 -10.03 -3.10 10.90
CA ASP A 7 -9.96 -2.62 12.29
C ASP A 7 -8.59 -2.03 12.64
N THR A 8 -7.51 -2.64 12.14
CA THR A 8 -6.14 -2.15 12.35
C THR A 8 -5.86 -0.89 11.53
N ILE A 9 -6.41 -0.80 10.32
CA ILE A 9 -6.24 0.38 9.46
C ILE A 9 -7.03 1.59 10.00
N LYS A 10 -8.15 1.35 10.68
CA LYS A 10 -9.09 2.39 11.11
C LYS A 10 -8.44 3.50 11.94
N GLN A 11 -7.39 3.20 12.71
CA GLN A 11 -6.67 4.19 13.51
C GLN A 11 -5.97 5.27 12.68
N TYR A 12 -5.62 4.98 11.43
CA TYR A 12 -4.99 5.94 10.51
C TYR A 12 -6.02 6.77 9.71
N ARG A 13 -7.32 6.53 9.90
CA ARG A 13 -8.39 7.29 9.24
C ARG A 13 -8.74 8.50 10.08
N GLU A 14 -8.21 9.66 9.71
CA GLU A 14 -8.45 10.90 10.45
C GLU A 14 -9.88 11.43 10.24
N LYS A 15 -10.36 11.37 9.00
CA LYS A 15 -11.69 11.82 8.61
C LYS A 15 -12.19 11.04 7.42
N ILE A 16 -13.49 11.17 7.14
CA ILE A 16 -14.13 10.61 5.97
C ILE A 16 -14.64 11.76 5.09
N LEU A 17 -14.26 11.71 3.82
CA LEU A 17 -14.62 12.63 2.76
C LEU A 17 -15.69 12.02 1.86
N ALA A 18 -16.31 12.88 1.04
CA ALA A 18 -17.31 12.49 0.07
C ALA A 18 -17.01 13.11 -1.29
N CYS A 19 -17.33 12.37 -2.36
CA CYS A 19 -17.40 12.93 -3.70
C CYS A 19 -18.52 13.98 -3.76
N TYR A 20 -18.45 14.88 -4.73
CA TYR A 20 -19.45 15.93 -4.93
C TYR A 20 -20.87 15.35 -5.00
N GLY A 21 -21.75 15.76 -4.09
CA GLY A 21 -23.16 15.34 -4.02
C GLY A 21 -23.40 13.93 -3.47
N CYS A 22 -22.37 13.18 -3.06
CA CYS A 22 -22.53 11.84 -2.52
C CYS A 22 -22.87 11.88 -1.02
N PRO A 23 -24.04 11.38 -0.57
CA PRO A 23 -24.41 11.39 0.84
C PRO A 23 -23.74 10.27 1.67
N VAL A 24 -23.08 9.31 1.01
CA VAL A 24 -22.48 8.15 1.69
C VAL A 24 -21.15 8.51 2.35
N GLY A 25 -20.31 9.28 1.65
CA GLY A 25 -18.95 9.62 2.10
C GLY A 25 -18.13 8.37 2.41
N CYS A 26 -17.57 7.71 1.40
CA CYS A 26 -16.80 6.47 1.61
C CYS A 26 -15.27 6.66 1.56
N MET A 27 -14.79 7.89 1.31
CA MET A 27 -13.38 8.14 1.01
C MET A 27 -12.62 8.52 2.29
N PRO A 28 -11.77 7.67 2.85
CA PRO A 28 -11.01 8.04 4.03
C PRO A 28 -9.90 9.04 3.67
N TRP A 29 -9.63 9.97 4.58
CA TRP A 29 -8.37 10.68 4.65
C TRP A 29 -7.45 9.89 5.59
N MET A 30 -6.36 9.38 5.04
CA MET A 30 -5.37 8.60 5.76
C MET A 30 -4.27 9.51 6.29
N ASN A 31 -3.79 9.25 7.49
CA ASN A 31 -2.71 10.00 8.12
C ASN A 31 -1.81 9.05 8.93
N VAL A 32 -0.53 8.98 8.54
CA VAL A 32 0.57 8.39 9.31
C VAL A 32 1.44 9.58 9.76
N PRO A 33 1.37 9.98 11.04
CA PRO A 33 1.92 11.27 11.46
C PRO A 33 3.45 11.30 11.47
N ASP A 34 4.08 10.26 11.99
CA ASP A 34 5.51 10.24 12.31
C ASP A 34 6.22 9.00 11.74
N GLY A 35 7.55 8.99 11.84
CA GLY A 35 8.39 7.86 11.46
C GLY A 35 8.74 7.82 9.96
N PRO A 36 9.42 6.74 9.52
CA PRO A 36 9.93 6.64 8.15
C PRO A 36 8.83 6.58 7.08
N TYR A 37 7.61 6.25 7.48
CA TYR A 37 6.45 6.13 6.59
C TYR A 37 5.46 7.29 6.72
N SER A 38 5.86 8.39 7.35
CA SER A 38 5.00 9.57 7.51
C SER A 38 4.45 10.05 6.14
N ILE A 39 3.13 10.17 6.07
CA ILE A 39 2.38 10.62 4.90
C ILE A 39 0.91 10.89 5.30
N GLU A 40 0.26 11.78 4.56
CA GLU A 40 -1.19 11.94 4.60
C GLU A 40 -1.76 12.05 3.19
N GLY A 41 -3.04 11.72 3.03
CA GLY A 41 -3.72 11.86 1.76
C GLY A 41 -5.04 11.12 1.66
N GLU A 42 -5.61 11.16 0.46
CA GLU A 42 -6.94 10.63 0.17
C GLU A 42 -6.89 9.17 -0.24
N GLY A 43 -7.85 8.39 0.25
CA GLY A 43 -8.12 7.04 -0.21
C GLY A 43 -7.49 5.96 0.66
N TRP A 44 -8.26 4.90 0.85
CA TRP A 44 -7.85 3.59 1.33
C TRP A 44 -9.08 2.69 1.29
N TRP A 45 -9.15 1.84 0.27
CA TRP A 45 -10.25 0.88 0.12
C TRP A 45 -9.74 -0.54 0.25
N ASN A 46 -10.64 -1.51 0.11
CA ASN A 46 -10.29 -2.93 0.21
C ASN A 46 -9.20 -3.35 -0.78
N ASN A 47 -9.19 -2.76 -1.98
CA ASN A 47 -8.15 -3.03 -2.97
C ASN A 47 -6.79 -2.51 -2.50
N SER A 48 -6.68 -1.36 -1.84
CA SER A 48 -5.41 -0.86 -1.26
C SER A 48 -4.80 -1.86 -0.29
N SER A 49 -5.60 -2.44 0.61
CA SER A 49 -5.16 -3.51 1.51
C SER A 49 -4.74 -4.78 0.76
N ASN A 50 -5.48 -5.17 -0.28
CA ASN A 50 -5.11 -6.33 -1.08
C ASN A 50 -3.79 -6.10 -1.83
N SER A 51 -3.59 -4.89 -2.33
CA SER A 51 -2.51 -4.47 -3.20
C SER A 51 -1.19 -4.27 -2.46
N PHE A 52 -1.20 -3.51 -1.36
CA PHE A 52 0.05 -3.14 -0.66
C PHE A 52 0.27 -3.90 0.64
N CYS A 53 -0.66 -4.77 1.05
CA CYS A 53 -0.45 -5.70 2.16
C CYS A 53 -0.36 -7.14 1.66
N THR A 54 -1.49 -7.77 1.36
CA THR A 54 -1.54 -9.23 1.18
C THR A 54 -0.83 -9.74 -0.06
N ARG A 55 -0.77 -8.93 -1.14
CA ARG A 55 -0.16 -9.33 -2.40
C ARG A 55 1.36 -9.46 -2.33
N VAL A 56 2.00 -8.73 -1.42
CA VAL A 56 3.47 -8.72 -1.22
C VAL A 56 3.87 -9.24 0.16
N ASP A 57 2.93 -9.88 0.89
CA ASP A 57 3.07 -10.34 2.28
C ASP A 57 3.51 -9.23 3.29
N CYS A 58 3.22 -7.96 2.97
CA CYS A 58 3.54 -6.85 3.85
C CYS A 58 2.51 -6.79 5.00
N SER A 59 3.02 -6.86 6.23
CA SER A 59 2.20 -6.81 7.44
C SER A 59 2.34 -5.51 8.24
N ASN A 60 3.03 -4.51 7.67
CA ASN A 60 3.19 -3.17 8.23
C ASN A 60 2.18 -2.20 7.60
N PRO A 61 1.12 -1.78 8.32
CA PRO A 61 0.12 -0.84 7.82
C PRO A 61 0.69 0.49 7.34
N GLU A 62 1.69 1.04 8.03
CA GLU A 62 2.24 2.36 7.73
C GLU A 62 3.00 2.35 6.40
N ALA A 63 3.81 1.32 6.17
CA ALA A 63 4.48 1.10 4.90
C ALA A 63 3.48 0.92 3.74
N ALA A 64 2.41 0.16 3.97
CA ALA A 64 1.38 -0.05 2.95
C ALA A 64 0.57 1.21 2.64
N ILE A 65 0.22 2.02 3.66
CA ILE A 65 -0.42 3.34 3.49
C ILE A 65 0.50 4.28 2.72
N LYS A 66 1.79 4.29 3.05
CA LYS A 66 2.80 5.06 2.31
C LYS A 66 2.84 4.66 0.84
N ALA A 67 2.90 3.37 0.54
CA ALA A 67 2.90 2.88 -0.84
C ALA A 67 1.63 3.30 -1.61
N HIS A 68 0.44 3.15 -1.01
CA HIS A 68 -0.83 3.57 -1.62
C HIS A 68 -0.82 5.07 -1.95
N LEU A 69 -0.54 5.92 -0.98
CA LEU A 69 -0.58 7.37 -1.16
C LEU A 69 0.53 7.85 -2.10
N LEU A 70 1.68 7.17 -2.11
CA LEU A 70 2.74 7.45 -3.08
C LEU A 70 2.27 7.13 -4.51
N THR A 71 1.55 6.03 -4.74
CA THR A 71 0.99 5.77 -6.07
C THR A 71 -0.01 6.83 -6.52
N ASN A 72 -0.82 7.36 -5.61
CA ASN A 72 -1.72 8.49 -5.90
C ASN A 72 -0.93 9.73 -6.31
N GLN A 73 0.14 10.08 -5.58
CA GLN A 73 0.99 11.24 -5.88
C GLN A 73 1.74 11.09 -7.21
N LEU A 74 2.14 9.87 -7.56
CA LEU A 74 2.81 9.57 -8.83
C LEU A 74 1.84 9.44 -10.01
N GLY A 75 0.52 9.44 -9.77
CA GLY A 75 -0.48 9.22 -10.81
C GLY A 75 -0.49 7.79 -11.35
N LEU A 76 -0.07 6.82 -10.55
CA LEU A 76 -0.05 5.40 -10.90
C LEU A 76 -1.33 4.71 -10.45
N ASP A 77 -1.77 3.72 -11.23
CA ASP A 77 -2.79 2.77 -10.77
C ASP A 77 -2.16 1.84 -9.74
N GLY A 78 -2.58 1.98 -8.48
CA GLY A 78 -2.04 1.20 -7.36
C GLY A 78 -2.26 -0.32 -7.47
N ASP A 79 -3.35 -0.76 -8.12
CA ASP A 79 -3.61 -2.19 -8.31
C ASP A 79 -2.63 -2.77 -9.33
N ASN A 80 -2.39 -2.08 -10.43
CA ASN A 80 -1.40 -2.51 -11.43
C ASN A 80 0.04 -2.38 -10.93
N ALA A 81 0.38 -1.28 -10.24
CA ALA A 81 1.71 -1.08 -9.68
C ALA A 81 2.09 -2.23 -8.72
N SER A 82 1.18 -2.58 -7.80
CA SER A 82 1.42 -3.68 -6.87
C SER A 82 1.47 -5.06 -7.52
N VAL A 83 0.76 -5.29 -8.64
CA VAL A 83 0.89 -6.54 -9.42
C VAL A 83 2.29 -6.67 -10.02
N VAL A 84 2.82 -5.59 -10.62
CA VAL A 84 4.18 -5.60 -11.18
C VAL A 84 5.24 -5.79 -10.08
N ILE A 85 5.05 -5.16 -8.92
CA ILE A 85 5.93 -5.35 -7.75
C ILE A 85 5.92 -6.82 -7.30
N ALA A 86 4.74 -7.42 -7.10
CA ALA A 86 4.66 -8.81 -6.68
C ALA A 86 5.20 -9.80 -7.72
N TRP A 87 5.03 -9.49 -9.01
CA TRP A 87 5.68 -10.24 -10.08
C TRP A 87 7.21 -10.18 -9.97
N ALA A 88 7.79 -9.01 -9.63
CA ALA A 88 9.22 -8.88 -9.42
C ALA A 88 9.70 -9.71 -8.22
N PHE A 89 8.94 -9.77 -7.13
CA PHE A 89 9.23 -10.65 -5.98
C PHE A 89 9.23 -12.13 -6.40
N GLU A 90 8.23 -12.58 -7.16
CA GLU A 90 8.18 -13.97 -7.66
C GLU A 90 9.32 -14.26 -8.66
N ALA A 91 9.65 -13.32 -9.53
CA ALA A 91 10.75 -13.46 -10.47
C ALA A 91 12.10 -13.55 -9.73
N TYR A 92 12.29 -12.77 -8.68
CA TYR A 92 13.47 -12.83 -7.81
C TYR A 92 13.55 -14.16 -7.05
N GLU A 93 12.45 -14.61 -6.45
CA GLU A 93 12.37 -15.93 -5.77
C GLU A 93 12.74 -17.08 -6.71
N LYS A 94 12.35 -16.99 -7.99
CA LYS A 94 12.67 -18.00 -9.01
C LYS A 94 14.05 -17.82 -9.66
N GLY A 95 14.83 -16.82 -9.24
CA GLY A 95 16.15 -16.52 -9.79
C GLY A 95 16.15 -15.95 -11.22
N LEU A 96 15.02 -15.40 -11.67
CA LEU A 96 14.90 -14.67 -12.94
C LEU A 96 15.33 -13.21 -12.82
N LEU A 97 15.20 -12.63 -11.62
CA LEU A 97 15.81 -11.37 -11.22
C LEU A 97 16.86 -11.66 -10.13
N THR A 98 17.91 -10.86 -10.11
CA THR A 98 19.02 -10.94 -9.16
C THR A 98 19.17 -9.65 -8.38
N THR A 99 20.02 -9.63 -7.34
CA THR A 99 20.33 -8.42 -6.58
C THR A 99 20.91 -7.31 -7.45
N ASP A 100 21.56 -7.67 -8.56
CA ASP A 100 22.13 -6.69 -9.49
C ASP A 100 21.03 -5.98 -10.30
N ASP A 101 19.88 -6.63 -10.52
CA ASP A 101 18.72 -6.03 -11.22
C ASP A 101 17.90 -5.10 -10.31
N THR A 102 18.14 -5.15 -9.00
CA THR A 102 17.33 -4.47 -7.97
C THR A 102 18.13 -3.45 -7.16
N ASP A 103 19.26 -2.99 -7.70
CA ASP A 103 20.18 -2.05 -7.03
C ASP A 103 20.59 -2.51 -5.61
N GLY A 104 20.75 -3.83 -5.43
CA GLY A 104 21.11 -4.45 -4.16
C GLY A 104 19.93 -4.74 -3.21
N LEU A 105 18.69 -4.47 -3.61
CA LEU A 105 17.51 -4.77 -2.80
C LEU A 105 17.13 -6.26 -2.89
N GLU A 106 17.10 -6.95 -1.75
CA GLU A 106 16.61 -8.34 -1.71
C GLU A 106 15.08 -8.38 -1.67
N LEU A 107 14.46 -8.84 -2.76
CA LEU A 107 13.00 -8.94 -2.90
C LEU A 107 12.47 -10.22 -2.22
N THR A 108 12.54 -10.25 -0.89
CA THR A 108 11.98 -11.33 -0.08
C THR A 108 10.53 -10.99 0.31
N TRP A 109 9.60 -11.94 0.20
CA TRP A 109 8.19 -11.72 0.54
C TRP A 109 8.03 -11.11 1.94
N GLY A 110 7.31 -10.00 2.02
CA GLY A 110 7.08 -9.22 3.24
C GLY A 110 8.12 -8.14 3.56
N ASN A 111 9.14 -7.96 2.71
CA ASN A 111 10.12 -6.87 2.77
C ASN A 111 9.54 -5.56 2.22
#